data_AF-A0A346PGA8-F1
#
_entry.id   AF-A0A346PGA8-F1
#
_cell.length_a   1.000
_cell.length_b   1.000
_cell.length_c   1.000
_cell.angle_alpha   90.00
_cell.angle_beta   90.00
_cell.angle_gamma   90.00
#
_symmetry.space_group_name_H-M   'P 1'
#
loop_
_entity.id
_entity.type
_entity.pdbx_description
1 polymer ?
#
loop_
_entity_poly.entity_id
_entity_poly.type
_entity_poly.pdbx_seq_one_letter_code
_entity_poly.pdbx_strand_id
1 'polypeptide(L)'
;MIAAAPDDAWEVLVDTTRWPTWSPVIFGVDATDRYVRTGTSGRVRAPGVWLPFTVTDCRERSWTWRVAELPGATHRVDELGTGRCRVVFELPPASVGAAPVCLEALERIDAVLEDSEST
;
A
#
# COMPACT_ATOMS: atom_id res chain seq x y z
N MET A 1 0.61 7.11 -13.15
CA MET A 1 -0.66 7.87 -13.09
C MET A 1 -1.72 6.85 -13.41
N ILE A 2 -2.82 6.82 -12.67
CA ILE A 2 -3.81 5.76 -12.76
C ILE A 2 -5.13 6.37 -13.23
N ALA A 3 -5.80 5.69 -14.18
CA ALA A 3 -7.09 6.07 -14.70
C ALA A 3 -8.25 5.56 -13.81
N ALA A 4 -8.18 5.86 -12.50
CA ALA A 4 -9.19 5.46 -11.53
C ALA A 4 -9.52 6.61 -10.55
N ALA A 5 -10.68 6.55 -9.91
CA ALA A 5 -11.03 7.50 -8.86
C ALA A 5 -10.05 7.38 -7.68
N PRO A 6 -9.71 8.49 -7.00
CA PRO A 6 -8.78 8.45 -5.87
C PRO A 6 -9.29 7.58 -4.71
N ASP A 7 -10.61 7.44 -4.55
CA ASP A 7 -11.21 6.64 -3.49
C ASP A 7 -11.07 5.13 -3.75
N ASP A 8 -11.15 4.70 -5.02
CA ASP A 8 -10.92 3.30 -5.39
C ASP A 8 -9.45 2.91 -5.17
N ALA A 9 -8.52 3.77 -5.61
CA ALA A 9 -7.10 3.58 -5.38
C ALA A 9 -6.76 3.59 -3.88
N TRP A 10 -7.43 4.43 -3.10
CA TRP A 10 -7.27 4.47 -1.66
C TRP A 10 -7.77 3.18 -1.00
N GLU A 11 -8.94 2.68 -1.40
CA GLU A 11 -9.50 1.43 -0.89
C GLU A 11 -8.54 0.24 -1.09
N VAL A 12 -7.91 0.14 -2.27
CA VAL A 12 -6.89 -0.87 -2.57
C VAL A 12 -5.71 -0.80 -1.58
N LEU A 13 -5.26 0.42 -1.26
CA LEU A 13 -4.11 0.63 -0.37
C LEU A 13 -4.45 0.34 1.10
N VAL A 14 -5.64 0.71 1.55
CA VAL A 14 -6.02 0.56 2.97
C VAL A 14 -6.61 -0.80 3.31
N ASP A 15 -7.13 -1.56 2.35
CA ASP A 15 -7.60 -2.93 2.61
C ASP A 15 -6.41 -3.89 2.75
N THR A 16 -6.09 -4.24 3.99
CA THR A 16 -5.00 -5.15 4.36
C THR A 16 -5.11 -6.53 3.71
N THR A 17 -6.32 -6.97 3.35
CA THR A 17 -6.54 -8.25 2.67
C THR A 17 -6.12 -8.20 1.20
N ARG A 18 -6.02 -7.00 0.62
CA ARG A 18 -5.59 -6.76 -0.77
C ARG A 18 -4.10 -6.51 -0.90
N TRP A 19 -3.36 -6.30 0.18
CA TRP A 19 -1.91 -6.07 0.10
C TRP A 19 -1.15 -7.14 -0.70
N PRO A 20 -1.51 -8.45 -0.64
CA PRO A 20 -0.85 -9.45 -1.48
C PRO A 20 -1.12 -9.33 -2.98
N THR A 21 -2.16 -8.61 -3.40
CA THR A 21 -2.48 -8.45 -4.83
C THR A 21 -1.58 -7.41 -5.48
N TRP A 22 -1.21 -6.36 -4.75
CA TRP A 22 -0.38 -5.29 -5.29
C TRP A 22 1.07 -5.29 -4.80
N SER A 23 1.37 -5.84 -3.63
CA SER A 23 2.75 -5.86 -3.12
C SER A 23 3.54 -7.05 -3.69
N PRO A 24 4.73 -6.84 -4.28
CA PRO A 24 5.55 -7.93 -4.80
C PRO A 24 6.19 -8.81 -3.74
N VAL A 25 6.24 -8.33 -2.50
CA VAL A 25 6.97 -8.95 -1.39
C VAL A 25 6.07 -9.34 -0.22
N ILE A 26 4.78 -8.99 -0.24
CA ILE A 26 3.82 -9.40 0.78
C ILE A 26 2.97 -10.53 0.21
N PHE A 27 3.10 -11.72 0.78
CA PHE A 27 2.37 -12.92 0.35
C PHE A 27 1.17 -13.26 1.24
N GLY A 28 0.92 -12.45 2.27
CA GLY A 28 -0.14 -12.67 3.24
C GLY A 28 -0.09 -11.64 4.35
N VAL A 29 -1.25 -11.37 4.94
CA VAL A 29 -1.42 -10.41 6.02
C VAL A 29 -2.32 -11.01 7.09
N ASP A 30 -1.94 -10.80 8.33
CA ASP A 30 -2.73 -11.10 9.52
C ASP A 30 -2.73 -9.82 10.36
N ALA A 31 -3.83 -9.08 10.31
CA ALA A 31 -3.94 -7.72 10.83
C ALA A 31 -5.09 -7.60 11.83
N THR A 32 -4.94 -6.67 12.76
CA THR A 32 -5.96 -6.30 13.76
C THR A 32 -7.17 -5.61 13.15
N ASP A 33 -7.00 -4.93 12.01
CA ASP A 33 -8.05 -4.24 11.29
C ASP A 33 -7.98 -4.61 9.80
N ARG A 34 -9.14 -4.78 9.16
CA ARG A 34 -9.20 -4.95 7.70
C ARG A 34 -8.74 -3.68 6.98
N TYR A 35 -9.23 -2.53 7.40
CA TYR A 35 -8.90 -1.24 6.80
C TYR A 35 -7.88 -0.51 7.69
N VAL A 36 -6.82 -0.01 7.06
CA VAL A 36 -5.76 0.74 7.73
C VAL A 36 -6.31 1.96 8.46
N ARG A 37 -5.94 2.06 9.73
CA ARG A 37 -6.07 3.27 10.57
C ARG A 37 -4.82 3.40 11.43
N THR A 38 -4.63 4.57 12.06
CA THR A 38 -3.55 4.74 13.03
C THR A 38 -3.68 3.69 14.14
N GLY A 39 -2.58 2.97 14.38
CA GLY A 39 -2.53 1.87 15.36
C GLY A 39 -2.88 0.49 14.81
N THR A 40 -3.33 0.36 13.56
CA THR A 40 -3.49 -0.95 12.91
C THR A 40 -2.15 -1.67 12.93
N SER A 41 -2.13 -2.89 13.45
CA SER A 41 -0.92 -3.70 13.63
C SER A 41 -1.19 -5.16 13.30
N GLY A 42 -0.12 -5.94 13.18
CA GLY A 42 -0.22 -7.35 12.86
C GLY A 42 1.10 -7.88 12.32
N ARG A 43 1.02 -8.80 11.38
CA ARG A 43 2.17 -9.36 10.67
C ARG A 43 1.92 -9.49 9.18
N VAL A 44 2.97 -9.23 8.40
CA VAL A 44 3.01 -9.46 6.95
C VAL A 44 3.92 -10.65 6.66
N ARG A 45 3.58 -11.44 5.66
CA ARG A 45 4.40 -12.54 5.18
C ARG A 45 5.31 -12.06 4.06
N ALA A 46 6.58 -11.89 4.37
CA ALA A 46 7.65 -11.70 3.39
C ALA A 46 8.20 -13.07 2.91
N PRO A 47 9.10 -13.15 1.90
CA PRO A 47 9.62 -14.43 1.43
C PRO A 47 10.19 -15.29 2.57
N GLY A 48 9.47 -16.34 2.95
CA GLY A 48 9.88 -17.28 4.00
C GLY A 48 9.75 -16.80 5.45
N VAL A 49 9.23 -15.60 5.73
CA VAL A 49 9.21 -15.05 7.10
C VAL A 49 7.96 -14.20 7.39
N TRP A 50 7.46 -14.26 8.63
CA TRP A 50 6.44 -13.34 9.13
C TRP A 50 7.10 -12.19 9.89
N LEU A 51 6.82 -10.96 9.48
CA LEU A 51 7.39 -9.75 10.08
C LEU A 51 6.27 -8.93 10.74
N PRO A 52 6.45 -8.46 11.98
CA PRO A 52 5.46 -7.60 12.62
C PRO A 52 5.41 -6.25 11.92
N PHE A 53 4.23 -5.64 11.86
CA PHE A 53 4.08 -4.26 11.38
C PHE A 53 3.17 -3.45 12.30
N THR A 54 3.29 -2.13 12.21
CA THR A 54 2.36 -1.19 12.85
C THR A 54 2.22 0.06 12.01
N VAL A 55 0.99 0.45 11.72
CA VAL A 55 0.64 1.72 11.10
C VAL A 55 0.79 2.81 12.14
N THR A 56 1.73 3.71 11.90
CA THR A 56 2.13 4.78 12.83
C THR A 56 1.35 6.06 12.60
N ASP A 57 0.89 6.28 11.37
CA ASP A 57 0.10 7.46 11.01
C ASP A 57 -0.84 7.10 9.87
N CYS A 58 -2.09 7.56 9.95
CA CYS A 58 -3.07 7.46 8.88
C CYS A 58 -3.86 8.78 8.83
N ARG A 59 -3.84 9.41 7.66
CA ARG A 59 -4.59 10.61 7.31
C ARG A 59 -5.58 10.25 6.21
N GLU A 60 -6.30 11.25 5.71
CA GLU A 60 -7.39 11.05 4.73
C GLU A 60 -6.98 10.22 3.51
N ARG A 61 -5.79 10.49 2.94
CA ARG A 61 -5.26 9.78 1.76
C ARG A 61 -3.77 9.47 1.88
N SER A 62 -3.26 9.33 3.10
CA SER A 62 -1.89 8.85 3.32
C SER A 62 -1.77 7.99 4.57
N TRP A 63 -0.88 7.00 4.54
CA TRP A 63 -0.55 6.24 5.72
C TRP A 63 0.91 5.81 5.73
N THR A 64 1.47 5.75 6.93
CA THR A 64 2.87 5.37 7.20
C THR A 64 2.87 4.25 8.22
N TRP A 65 3.87 3.38 8.12
CA TRP A 65 4.01 2.20 8.95
C TRP A 65 5.46 1.89 9.27
N ARG A 66 5.64 0.96 10.21
CA ARG A 66 6.90 0.28 10.48
C ARG A 66 6.74 -1.21 10.22
N VAL A 67 7.80 -1.85 9.75
CA VAL A 67 7.90 -3.30 9.58
C VAL A 67 9.17 -3.77 10.28
N ALA A 68 9.06 -4.73 11.19
CA ALA A 68 10.16 -5.16 12.06
C ALA A 68 10.88 -3.96 12.71
N GLU A 69 10.10 -3.01 13.23
CA GLU A 69 10.55 -1.77 13.88
C GLU A 69 11.26 -0.75 12.96
N LEU A 70 11.54 -1.11 11.70
CA LEU A 70 12.13 -0.24 10.71
C LEU A 70 11.06 0.65 10.06
N PRO A 71 11.37 1.94 9.78
CA PRO A 71 10.49 2.80 9.00
C PRO A 71 10.17 2.18 7.64
N GLY A 72 8.89 2.01 7.35
CA GLY A 72 8.41 1.62 6.04
C GLY A 72 8.13 2.83 5.15
N ALA A 73 7.68 2.56 3.92
CA ALA A 73 7.21 3.59 3.01
C ALA A 73 5.95 4.29 3.54
N THR A 74 5.80 5.57 3.21
CA THR A 74 4.49 6.23 3.26
C THR A 74 3.77 5.98 1.94
N HIS A 75 2.52 5.57 2.02
CA HIS A 75 1.64 5.39 0.87
C HIS A 75 0.68 6.56 0.81
N ARG A 76 0.45 7.12 -0.38
CA ARG A 76 -0.38 8.31 -0.54
C ARG A 76 -1.12 8.29 -1.87
N VAL A 77 -2.32 8.85 -1.89
CA VAL A 77 -3.10 9.06 -3.11
C VAL A 77 -3.32 10.56 -3.33
N ASP A 78 -2.91 11.02 -4.51
CA ASP A 78 -3.18 12.36 -5.03
C ASP A 78 -4.34 12.32 -6.01
N GLU A 79 -5.26 13.27 -5.86
CA GLU A 79 -6.30 13.54 -6.85
C GLU A 79 -5.73 14.38 -8.00
N LEU A 80 -5.96 13.95 -9.25
CA LEU A 80 -5.44 14.64 -10.45
C LEU A 80 -6.56 15.13 -11.38
N GLY A 81 -7.81 15.11 -10.91
CA GLY A 81 -9.02 15.48 -11.65
C GLY A 81 -10.00 14.31 -11.78
N THR A 82 -11.11 14.53 -12.49
CA THR A 82 -12.20 13.54 -12.61
C THR A 82 -11.69 12.20 -13.13
N GLY A 83 -11.89 11.14 -12.32
CA GLY A 83 -11.53 9.75 -12.68
C GLY A 83 -10.03 9.48 -12.78
N ARG A 84 -9.17 10.33 -12.23
CA ARG A 84 -7.71 10.14 -12.30
C ARG A 84 -7.05 10.43 -10.96
N CYS A 85 -6.09 9.58 -10.62
CA CYS A 85 -5.29 9.74 -9.42
C CYS A 85 -3.82 9.39 -9.64
N ARG A 86 -3.02 9.66 -8.62
CA ARG A 86 -1.62 9.24 -8.54
C ARG A 86 -1.39 8.60 -7.18
N VAL A 87 -0.95 7.35 -7.20
CA VAL A 87 -0.41 6.67 -6.02
C VAL A 87 1.07 7.01 -5.90
N VAL A 88 1.51 7.32 -4.67
CA VAL A 88 2.88 7.72 -4.34
C VAL A 88 3.38 6.89 -3.17
N PHE A 89 4.58 6.33 -3.33
CA PHE A 89 5.30 5.64 -2.27
C PHE A 89 6.52 6.48 -1.89
N GLU A 90 6.52 7.06 -0.70
CA GLU A 90 7.62 7.87 -0.19
C GLU A 90 8.54 6.99 0.64
N LEU A 91 9.77 6.79 0.17
CA LEU A 91 10.73 5.90 0.79
C LEU A 91 11.61 6.65 1.79
N PRO A 92 11.84 6.07 2.99
CA PRO A 92 12.95 6.50 3.83
C PRO A 92 14.28 6.39 3.07
N PRO A 93 15.27 7.27 3.32
CA PRO A 93 16.57 7.21 2.64
C PRO A 93 17.28 5.86 2.77
N ALA A 94 17.12 5.19 3.91
CA ALA A 94 17.67 3.85 4.16
C ALA A 94 17.03 2.74 3.29
N SER A 95 15.90 3.02 2.64
CA SER A 95 15.09 2.06 1.87
C SER A 95 15.11 2.30 0.36
N VAL A 96 15.99 3.18 -0.15
CA VAL A 96 16.07 3.51 -1.59
C VAL A 96 16.32 2.27 -2.46
N GLY A 97 17.06 1.27 -1.95
CA GLY A 97 17.27 0.00 -2.65
C GLY A 97 15.99 -0.81 -2.92
N ALA A 98 14.89 -0.50 -2.22
CA ALA A 98 13.58 -1.12 -2.46
C ALA A 98 12.77 -0.43 -3.57
N ALA A 99 13.29 0.64 -4.20
CA ALA A 99 12.57 1.36 -5.25
C ALA A 99 12.03 0.47 -6.39
N PRO A 100 12.75 -0.56 -6.90
CA PRO A 100 12.20 -1.46 -7.92
C PRO A 100 10.95 -2.21 -7.45
N VAL A 101 10.91 -2.61 -6.17
CA VAL A 101 9.74 -3.27 -5.58
C VAL A 101 8.56 -2.31 -5.50
N CYS A 102 8.81 -1.04 -5.18
CA CYS A 102 7.77 -0.02 -5.14
C CYS A 102 7.23 0.33 -6.54
N LEU A 103 8.09 0.35 -7.56
CA LEU A 103 7.67 0.59 -8.94
C LEU A 103 6.75 -0.54 -9.43
N GLU A 104 7.17 -1.79 -9.25
CA GLU A 104 6.34 -2.96 -9.56
C GLU A 104 5.02 -2.94 -8.76
N ALA A 105 5.06 -2.51 -7.49
CA ALA A 105 3.84 -2.37 -6.70
C ALA A 105 2.85 -1.36 -7.32
N LEU A 106 3.36 -0.22 -7.80
CA LEU A 106 2.54 0.79 -8.48
C LEU A 106 1.93 0.25 -9.79
N GLU A 107 2.69 -0.52 -10.56
CA GLU A 107 2.20 -1.17 -11.79
C GLU A 107 1.09 -2.18 -11.48
N ARG A 108 1.22 -2.96 -10.40
CA ARG A 108 0.17 -3.90 -9.97
C ARG A 108 -1.08 -3.19 -9.45
N ILE A 109 -0.93 -2.03 -8.81
CA ILE A 109 -2.10 -1.24 -8.36
C ILE A 109 -2.89 -0.75 -9.58
N ASP A 110 -2.20 -0.29 -10.62
CA ASP A 110 -2.82 0.13 -11.88
C ASP A 110 -3.65 -1.03 -12.47
N ALA A 111 -3.02 -2.20 -12.64
CA ALA A 111 -3.69 -3.39 -13.18
C ALA A 111 -4.90 -3.85 -12.34
N VAL A 112 -4.78 -3.83 -11.00
CA VAL A 112 -5.88 -4.20 -10.10
C VAL A 112 -7.09 -3.26 -10.24
N LEU A 113 -6.85 -1.99 -10.54
CA LEU A 113 -7.90 -0.99 -10.73
C LEU A 113 -8.53 -1.11 -12.12
N GLU A 114 -7.74 -1.37 -13.17
CA GLU A 114 -8.23 -1.61 -14.54
C GLU A 114 -9.16 -2.84 -14.61
N ASP A 115 -8.82 -3.93 -13.91
CA ASP A 115 -9.65 -5.15 -13.86
C ASP A 115 -10.99 -4.91 -13.12
N SER A 116 -11.02 -3.96 -12.18
CA SER A 116 -12.22 -3.68 -11.38
C SER A 116 -13.27 -2.84 -12.12
N GLU A 117 -12.86 -2.03 -13.12
CA GLU A 117 -13.77 -1.26 -13.97
C GLU A 117 -14.44 -2.10 -15.07
N SER A 118 -13.95 -3.31 -15.32
CA SER A 118 -14.40 -4.21 -16.39
C SER A 118 -15.51 -5.20 -15.98
N THR A 119 -16.03 -5.11 -14.74
CA THR A 119 -17.08 -5.99 -14.19
C THR A 119 -18.43 -5.31 -14.06
#